data_AF-E3ULB1-F1
#
_entry.id   AF-E3ULB1-F1
#
_cell.length_a   1.000
_cell.length_b   1.000
_cell.length_c   1.000
_cell.angle_alpha   90.00
_cell.angle_beta   90.00
_cell.angle_gamma   90.00
#
_symmetry.space_group_name_H-M   'P 1'
#
loop_
_entity.id
_entity.type
_entity.pdbx_description
1 polymer ?
#
loop_
_entity_poly.entity_id
_entity_poly.type
_entity_poly.pdbx_seq_one_letter_code
_entity_poly.pdbx_strand_id
1 'polypeptide(L)'
;IGDLIGILELYRYWGKDAFCLSHQEVATANLAWASVAIHQVQVCRGLAKQTELNDFLLDVSKTYFDNIVAIDSLLEHIMIYAKNLVNADRCALFQVDHKNQELYSDLFDIGEEKEGKPVFKKTKEIRFSIEKGIAGQVARTGEVLNIPDAYADPRFNREVDLYTGYTTRNILCMPIVSRGSVIGVV
;
A
#
# COMPACT_ATOMS: atom_id res chain seq x y z
N ILE A 1 -17.82 -21.63 15.21
CA ILE A 1 -16.37 -21.69 15.47
C ILE A 1 -15.90 -20.25 15.48
N GLY A 2 -15.37 -19.74 16.59
CA GLY A 2 -14.99 -18.34 16.76
C GLY A 2 -13.54 -18.09 16.37
N ASP A 3 -13.23 -16.84 15.98
CA ASP A 3 -11.87 -16.43 15.64
C ASP A 3 -10.97 -16.37 16.89
N LEU A 4 -9.71 -16.78 16.74
CA LEU A 4 -8.71 -16.68 17.81
C LEU A 4 -8.22 -15.22 17.91
N ILE A 5 -8.67 -14.50 18.93
CA ILE A 5 -8.32 -13.08 19.15
C ILE A 5 -6.97 -12.93 19.88
N GLY A 6 -6.59 -13.89 20.72
CA GLY A 6 -5.34 -13.87 21.47
C GLY A 6 -5.18 -15.07 22.41
N ILE A 7 -3.99 -15.17 23.01
CA ILE A 7 -3.61 -16.23 23.96
C ILE A 7 -3.10 -15.56 25.24
N LEU A 8 -3.62 -15.99 26.39
CA LEU A 8 -3.11 -15.59 27.71
C LEU A 8 -2.23 -16.71 28.26
N GLU A 9 -0.98 -16.38 28.54
CA GLU A 9 -0.03 -17.29 29.17
C GLU A 9 0.31 -16.79 30.58
N LEU A 10 0.24 -17.69 31.56
CA LEU A 10 0.45 -17.37 32.97
C LEU A 10 1.67 -18.12 33.49
N TYR A 11 2.65 -17.36 33.99
CA TYR A 11 3.86 -17.87 34.61
C TYR A 11 3.89 -17.53 36.09
N ARG A 12 4.30 -18.49 36.92
CA ARG A 12 4.44 -18.31 38.37
C ARG A 12 5.91 -18.20 38.74
N TYR A 13 6.29 -17.09 39.35
CA TYR A 13 7.65 -16.86 39.89
C TYR A 13 7.75 -17.10 41.40
N TRP A 14 6.61 -17.31 42.08
CA TRP A 14 6.55 -17.52 43.52
C TRP A 14 5.58 -18.65 43.89
N GLY A 15 6.04 -19.61 44.70
CA GLY A 15 5.35 -20.87 45.00
C GLY A 15 5.67 -21.98 43.97
N LYS A 16 5.41 -23.24 44.35
CA LYS A 16 5.70 -24.44 43.52
C LYS A 16 4.45 -25.25 43.13
N ASP A 17 3.28 -24.86 43.62
CA ASP A 17 2.05 -25.60 43.37
C ASP A 17 1.54 -25.37 41.95
N ALA A 18 0.95 -26.42 41.37
CA ALA A 18 0.30 -26.36 40.07
C ALA A 18 -0.91 -25.41 40.10
N PHE A 19 -1.23 -24.81 38.96
CA PHE A 19 -2.46 -24.03 38.84
C PHE A 19 -3.67 -24.95 39.03
N CYS A 20 -4.55 -24.60 39.98
CA CYS A 20 -5.84 -25.25 40.18
C CYS A 20 -6.98 -24.56 39.42
N LEU A 21 -8.17 -25.18 39.47
CA LEU A 21 -9.37 -24.74 38.74
C LEU A 21 -9.79 -23.30 39.08
N SER A 22 -9.65 -22.87 40.33
CA SER A 22 -10.02 -21.50 40.72
C SER A 22 -9.13 -20.44 40.05
N HIS A 23 -7.84 -20.73 39.82
CA HIS A 23 -6.98 -19.84 39.05
C HIS A 23 -7.42 -19.77 37.59
N GLN A 24 -7.89 -20.90 37.02
CA GLN A 24 -8.41 -20.94 35.66
C GLN A 24 -9.71 -20.11 35.55
N GLU A 25 -10.64 -20.23 36.50
CA GLU A 25 -11.88 -19.45 36.51
C GLU A 25 -11.61 -17.93 36.53
N VAL A 26 -10.68 -17.49 37.39
CA VAL A 26 -10.26 -16.09 37.45
C VAL A 26 -9.60 -15.66 36.14
N ALA A 27 -8.73 -16.50 35.56
CA ALA A 27 -8.09 -16.20 34.29
C ALA A 27 -9.13 -16.08 33.15
N THR A 28 -10.10 -16.99 33.07
CA THR A 28 -11.17 -16.97 32.06
C THR A 28 -12.05 -15.73 32.21
N ALA A 29 -12.40 -15.33 33.43
CA ALA A 29 -13.18 -14.11 33.66
C ALA A 29 -12.43 -12.86 33.16
N ASN A 30 -11.13 -12.73 33.46
CA ASN A 30 -10.31 -11.63 32.97
C ASN A 30 -10.16 -11.67 31.43
N LEU A 31 -10.03 -12.87 30.86
CA LEU A 31 -9.86 -13.07 29.42
C LEU A 31 -11.12 -12.67 28.64
N ALA A 32 -12.31 -12.88 29.20
CA ALA A 32 -13.57 -12.43 28.59
C ALA A 32 -13.60 -10.90 28.44
N TRP A 33 -13.22 -10.15 29.48
CA TRP A 33 -13.15 -8.68 29.41
C TRP A 33 -12.05 -8.20 28.46
N ALA A 34 -10.87 -8.81 28.52
CA ALA A 34 -9.77 -8.48 27.60
C ALA A 34 -10.15 -8.74 26.14
N SER A 35 -10.86 -9.84 25.86
CA SER A 35 -11.34 -10.18 24.52
C SER A 35 -12.31 -9.13 23.98
N VAL A 36 -13.29 -8.68 24.78
CA VAL A 36 -14.22 -7.63 24.39
C VAL A 36 -13.48 -6.32 24.10
N ALA A 37 -12.52 -5.95 24.96
CA ALA A 37 -11.73 -4.74 24.78
C ALA A 37 -10.87 -4.79 23.50
N ILE A 38 -10.16 -5.90 23.26
CA ILE A 38 -9.36 -6.08 22.04
C ILE A 38 -10.25 -6.04 20.79
N HIS A 39 -11.37 -6.76 20.81
CA HIS A 39 -12.32 -6.77 19.70
C HIS A 39 -12.85 -5.36 19.42
N GLN A 40 -13.24 -4.61 20.45
CA GLN A 40 -13.70 -3.23 20.30
C GLN A 40 -12.62 -2.32 19.68
N VAL A 41 -11.36 -2.47 20.12
CA VAL A 41 -10.24 -1.71 19.54
C VAL A 41 -10.02 -2.09 18.07
N GLN A 42 -10.08 -3.37 17.73
CA GLN A 42 -9.96 -3.83 16.34
C GLN A 42 -11.08 -3.30 15.46
N VAL A 43 -12.33 -3.36 15.93
CA VAL A 43 -13.50 -2.81 15.22
C VAL A 43 -13.37 -1.30 15.04
N CYS A 44 -13.02 -0.55 16.10
CA CYS A 44 -12.84 0.89 16.00
C CYS A 44 -11.70 1.27 15.05
N ARG A 45 -10.58 0.55 15.06
CA ARG A 45 -9.47 0.75 14.10
C ARG A 45 -9.92 0.45 12.67
N GLY A 46 -10.66 -0.63 12.46
CA GLY A 46 -11.23 -0.97 11.16
C GLY A 46 -12.18 0.12 10.64
N LEU A 47 -13.06 0.62 11.51
CA LEU A 47 -13.99 1.70 11.18
C LEU A 47 -13.24 3.01 10.86
N ALA A 48 -12.25 3.39 11.68
CA ALA A 48 -11.45 4.58 11.43
C ALA A 48 -10.75 4.52 10.06
N LYS A 49 -10.19 3.37 9.70
CA LYS A 49 -9.55 3.16 8.38
C LYS A 49 -10.55 3.20 7.22
N GLN A 50 -11.77 2.70 7.44
CA GLN A 50 -12.86 2.80 6.46
C GLN A 50 -13.35 4.24 6.27
N THR A 51 -13.49 5.00 7.36
CA THR A 51 -13.86 6.42 7.31
C THR A 51 -12.78 7.22 6.56
N GLU A 52 -11.50 7.00 6.88
CA GLU A 52 -10.38 7.66 6.19
C GLU A 52 -10.37 7.39 4.68
N LEU A 53 -10.62 6.14 4.27
CA LEU A 53 -10.74 5.79 2.86
C LEU A 53 -11.95 6.47 2.20
N ASN A 54 -13.11 6.49 2.86
CA ASN A 54 -14.30 7.15 2.33
C ASN A 54 -14.12 8.66 2.20
N ASP A 55 -13.50 9.31 3.18
CA ASP A 55 -13.19 10.74 3.13
C ASP A 55 -12.24 11.05 1.95
N PHE A 56 -11.23 10.19 1.73
CA PHE A 56 -10.36 10.28 0.56
C PHE A 56 -11.13 10.13 -0.76
N LEU A 57 -11.99 9.12 -0.88
CA LEU A 57 -12.79 8.89 -2.09
C LEU A 57 -13.74 10.07 -2.38
N LEU A 58 -14.33 10.67 -1.34
CA LEU A 58 -15.16 11.85 -1.47
C LEU A 58 -14.36 13.08 -1.92
N ASP A 59 -13.14 13.27 -1.41
CA ASP A 59 -12.24 14.35 -1.82
C ASP A 59 -11.85 14.22 -3.30
N VAL A 60 -11.50 13.00 -3.72
CA VAL A 60 -11.23 12.66 -5.12
C VAL A 60 -12.45 12.92 -6.00
N SER A 61 -13.65 12.52 -5.54
CA SER A 61 -14.89 12.72 -6.29
C SER A 61 -15.22 14.21 -6.45
N LYS A 62 -15.05 15.04 -5.40
CA LYS A 62 -15.25 16.49 -5.49
C LYS A 62 -14.28 17.11 -6.49
N THR A 63 -13.00 16.77 -6.38
CA THR A 63 -11.94 17.23 -7.29
C THR A 63 -12.28 16.90 -8.76
N TYR A 64 -12.85 15.72 -9.02
CA TYR A 64 -13.29 15.31 -10.35
C TYR A 64 -14.43 16.19 -10.90
N PHE A 65 -15.43 16.50 -10.08
CA PHE A 65 -16.61 17.28 -10.53
C PHE A 65 -16.35 18.80 -10.58
N ASP A 66 -15.43 19.31 -9.75
CA ASP A 66 -15.17 20.74 -9.65
C ASP A 66 -14.36 21.30 -10.84
N ASN A 67 -13.65 20.49 -11.63
CA ASN A 67 -12.91 20.95 -12.81
C ASN A 67 -12.80 19.91 -13.95
N ILE A 68 -13.13 20.30 -15.19
CA ILE A 68 -12.95 19.47 -16.40
C ILE A 68 -11.45 19.22 -16.74
N VAL A 69 -10.52 19.92 -16.07
CA VAL A 69 -9.05 19.81 -16.22
C VAL A 69 -8.44 18.78 -15.21
N ALA A 70 -9.27 18.05 -14.45
CA ALA A 70 -8.90 17.38 -13.19
C ALA A 70 -8.20 16.01 -13.26
N ILE A 71 -7.90 15.42 -14.41
CA ILE A 71 -7.33 14.05 -14.44
C ILE A 71 -5.94 14.01 -13.80
N ASP A 72 -5.06 14.97 -14.13
CA ASP A 72 -3.70 15.00 -13.59
C ASP A 72 -3.69 15.25 -12.08
N SER A 73 -4.55 16.16 -11.60
CA SER A 73 -4.70 16.46 -10.17
C SER A 73 -5.29 15.28 -9.39
N LEU A 74 -6.22 14.53 -9.99
CA LEU A 74 -6.78 13.33 -9.42
C LEU A 74 -5.73 12.22 -9.30
N LEU A 75 -4.92 12.01 -10.34
CA LEU A 75 -3.81 11.06 -10.29
C LEU A 75 -2.81 11.44 -9.20
N GLU A 76 -2.45 12.72 -9.07
CA GLU A 76 -1.59 13.20 -7.99
C GLU A 76 -2.16 12.88 -6.61
N HIS A 77 -3.44 13.19 -6.34
CA HIS A 77 -4.07 12.88 -5.06
C HIS A 77 -4.08 11.38 -4.75
N ILE A 78 -4.36 10.52 -5.73
CA ILE A 78 -4.31 9.06 -5.59
C ILE A 78 -2.89 8.59 -5.26
N MET A 79 -1.90 9.12 -5.95
CA MET A 79 -0.50 8.74 -5.75
C MET A 79 0.03 9.18 -4.37
N ILE A 80 -0.34 10.38 -3.92
CA ILE A 80 -0.02 10.88 -2.57
C ILE A 80 -0.64 9.96 -1.51
N TYR A 81 -1.92 9.62 -1.66
CA TYR A 81 -2.61 8.73 -0.73
C TYR A 81 -1.97 7.34 -0.69
N ALA A 82 -1.70 6.75 -1.87
CA ALA A 82 -1.05 5.45 -1.97
C ALA A 82 0.33 5.44 -1.31
N LYS A 83 1.17 6.45 -1.60
CA LYS A 83 2.51 6.61 -1.00
C LYS A 83 2.43 6.64 0.53
N ASN A 84 1.55 7.47 1.08
CA ASN A 84 1.40 7.65 2.52
C ASN A 84 0.84 6.40 3.20
N LEU A 85 -0.11 5.71 2.57
CA LEU A 85 -0.74 4.51 3.11
C LEU A 85 0.25 3.37 3.36
N VAL A 86 1.25 3.23 2.49
CA VAL A 86 2.31 2.21 2.62
C VAL A 86 3.62 2.79 3.18
N ASN A 87 3.64 4.08 3.52
CA ASN A 87 4.83 4.80 4.00
C ASN A 87 6.05 4.63 3.08
N ALA A 88 5.86 4.79 1.77
CA ALA A 88 6.91 4.70 0.76
C ALA A 88 7.67 6.02 0.59
N ASP A 89 8.96 5.94 0.21
CA ASP A 89 9.79 7.14 -0.08
C ASP A 89 9.45 7.78 -1.43
N ARG A 90 9.13 6.94 -2.43
CA ARG A 90 8.74 7.35 -3.79
C ARG A 90 7.58 6.48 -4.28
N CYS A 91 6.78 7.04 -5.17
CA CYS A 91 5.69 6.34 -5.85
C CYS A 91 5.66 6.77 -7.32
N ALA A 92 5.39 5.84 -8.24
CA ALA A 92 5.34 6.12 -9.67
C ALA A 92 4.19 5.35 -10.33
N LEU A 93 3.49 5.99 -11.25
CA LEU A 93 2.38 5.39 -11.99
C LEU A 93 2.81 5.21 -13.44
N PHE A 94 2.82 3.98 -13.94
CA PHE A 94 3.02 3.70 -15.36
C PHE A 94 1.70 3.27 -16.01
N GLN A 95 1.36 3.91 -17.12
CA GLN A 95 0.22 3.55 -17.96
C GLN A 95 0.64 2.53 -19.02
N VAL A 96 -0.27 1.63 -19.37
CA VAL A 96 -0.02 0.58 -20.38
C VAL A 96 -0.45 1.06 -21.77
N ASP A 97 0.49 1.12 -22.70
CA ASP A 97 0.23 1.27 -24.13
C ASP A 97 0.17 -0.11 -24.79
N HIS A 98 -1.03 -0.67 -24.89
CA HIS A 98 -1.23 -1.99 -25.50
C HIS A 98 -0.91 -2.03 -27.00
N LYS A 99 -0.91 -0.89 -27.71
CA LYS A 99 -0.62 -0.88 -29.15
C LYS A 99 0.87 -1.07 -29.40
N ASN A 100 1.69 -0.38 -28.63
CA ASN A 100 3.14 -0.43 -28.76
C ASN A 100 3.81 -1.45 -27.83
N GLN A 101 3.04 -2.06 -26.90
CA GLN A 101 3.55 -2.96 -25.87
C GLN A 101 4.60 -2.26 -24.99
N GLU A 102 4.23 -1.08 -24.50
CA GLU A 102 5.10 -0.20 -23.71
C GLU A 102 4.41 0.26 -22.42
N LEU A 103 5.23 0.60 -21.44
CA LEU A 103 4.85 1.34 -20.24
C LEU A 103 5.38 2.76 -20.36
N TYR A 104 4.55 3.74 -20.02
CA TYR A 104 4.95 5.13 -20.01
C TYR A 104 4.41 5.88 -18.80
N SER A 105 5.14 6.91 -18.38
CA SER A 105 4.73 7.80 -17.31
C SER A 105 5.30 9.20 -17.54
N ASP A 106 4.47 10.22 -17.32
CA ASP A 106 4.85 11.62 -17.30
C ASP A 106 4.81 12.23 -15.90
N LEU A 107 4.27 11.51 -14.90
CA LEU A 107 4.03 12.00 -13.54
C LEU A 107 4.92 11.28 -12.52
N PHE A 108 5.83 12.01 -11.90
CA PHE A 108 6.79 11.42 -10.96
C PHE A 108 6.86 12.17 -9.64
N ASP A 109 7.07 11.40 -8.58
CA ASP A 109 7.50 11.92 -7.29
C ASP A 109 8.96 12.35 -7.38
N ILE A 110 9.18 13.66 -7.34
CA ILE A 110 10.52 14.24 -7.41
C ILE A 110 11.20 14.34 -6.04
N GLY A 111 10.51 13.93 -4.96
CA GLY A 111 11.03 14.02 -3.61
C GLY A 111 10.99 15.39 -2.96
N GLU A 112 10.32 16.34 -3.59
CA GLU A 112 10.02 17.62 -2.98
C GLU A 112 8.73 17.49 -2.16
N GLU A 113 8.70 18.15 -1.01
CA GLU A 113 7.49 18.30 -0.22
C GLU A 113 7.08 19.76 -0.17
N LYS A 114 5.78 20.01 -0.30
CA LYS A 114 5.16 21.32 -0.12
C LYS A 114 4.06 21.19 0.92
N GLU A 115 4.15 21.98 1.99
CA GLU A 115 3.20 21.94 3.11
C GLU A 115 3.05 20.55 3.74
N GLY A 116 4.14 19.76 3.77
CA GLY A 116 4.16 18.40 4.30
C GLY A 116 3.50 17.35 3.40
N LYS A 117 3.21 17.69 2.14
CA LYS A 117 2.71 16.75 1.12
C LYS A 117 3.74 16.54 0.01
N PRO A 118 3.93 15.31 -0.48
CA PRO A 118 4.80 15.05 -1.62
C PRO A 118 4.26 15.74 -2.87
N VAL A 119 5.15 16.32 -3.66
CA VAL A 119 4.82 17.03 -4.90
C VAL A 119 5.11 16.12 -6.08
N PHE A 120 4.09 15.87 -6.90
CA PHE A 120 4.27 15.20 -8.17
C PHE A 120 4.43 16.25 -9.28
N LYS A 121 5.47 16.12 -10.11
CA LYS A 121 5.67 17.01 -11.26
C LYS A 121 5.56 16.23 -12.55
N LYS A 122 4.96 16.88 -13.55
CA LYS A 122 5.08 16.42 -14.93
C LYS A 122 6.50 16.64 -15.42
N THR A 123 7.17 15.56 -15.75
CA THR A 123 8.53 15.60 -16.31
C THR A 123 8.53 15.00 -17.71
N LYS A 124 9.72 14.91 -18.31
CA LYS A 124 9.87 14.25 -19.62
C LYS A 124 9.43 12.79 -19.47
N GLU A 125 8.51 12.38 -20.35
CA GLU A 125 7.95 11.02 -20.37
C GLU A 125 9.06 9.96 -20.34
N ILE A 126 8.98 9.06 -19.36
CA ILE A 126 9.78 7.84 -19.33
C ILE A 126 8.94 6.75 -19.98
N ARG A 127 9.51 6.10 -20.99
CA ARG A 127 8.87 5.02 -21.75
C ARG A 127 9.81 3.85 -21.90
N PHE A 128 9.32 2.63 -21.69
CA PHE A 128 10.07 1.40 -21.89
C PHE A 128 9.15 0.23 -22.24
N SER A 129 9.71 -0.82 -22.84
CA SER A 129 8.94 -2.01 -23.23
C SER A 129 8.25 -2.68 -22.03
N ILE A 130 7.01 -3.13 -22.23
CA ILE A 130 6.23 -3.88 -21.23
C ILE A 130 6.92 -5.18 -20.81
N GLU A 131 7.89 -5.69 -21.59
CA GLU A 131 8.66 -6.89 -21.23
C GLU A 131 9.68 -6.66 -20.11
N LYS A 132 9.99 -5.38 -19.81
CA LYS A 132 11.11 -5.00 -18.96
C LYS A 132 10.66 -4.55 -17.57
N GLY A 133 11.46 -4.86 -16.56
CA GLY A 133 11.25 -4.35 -15.21
C GLY A 133 10.19 -5.14 -14.43
N ILE A 134 10.12 -4.86 -13.14
CA ILE A 134 9.06 -5.35 -12.24
C ILE A 134 7.70 -4.84 -12.71
N ALA A 135 7.61 -3.54 -13.05
CA ALA A 135 6.42 -2.91 -13.60
C ALA A 135 5.90 -3.63 -14.85
N GLY A 136 6.80 -4.01 -15.76
CA GLY A 136 6.47 -4.78 -16.94
C GLY A 136 5.90 -6.16 -16.61
N GLN A 137 6.50 -6.88 -15.66
CA GLN A 137 5.97 -8.19 -15.25
C GLN A 137 4.57 -8.06 -14.66
N VAL A 138 4.34 -7.13 -13.73
CA VAL A 138 3.02 -6.91 -13.13
C VAL A 138 1.98 -6.52 -14.19
N ALA A 139 2.38 -5.71 -15.18
CA ALA A 139 1.49 -5.32 -16.28
C ALA A 139 1.06 -6.52 -17.14
N ARG A 140 1.93 -7.52 -17.32
CA ARG A 140 1.64 -8.73 -18.12
C ARG A 140 0.89 -9.79 -17.33
N THR A 141 1.24 -10.01 -16.07
CA THR A 141 0.66 -11.09 -15.25
C THR A 141 -0.60 -10.66 -14.50
N GLY A 142 -0.74 -9.37 -14.19
CA GLY A 142 -1.77 -8.88 -13.28
C GLY A 142 -1.57 -9.36 -11.83
N GLU A 143 -0.38 -9.83 -11.47
CA GLU A 143 -0.05 -10.30 -10.13
C GLU A 143 0.74 -9.24 -9.36
N VAL A 144 0.38 -9.02 -8.10
CA VAL A 144 1.10 -8.11 -7.20
C VAL A 144 2.48 -8.69 -6.87
N LEU A 145 3.53 -7.86 -6.95
CA LEU A 145 4.88 -8.24 -6.58
C LEU A 145 5.40 -7.38 -5.43
N ASN A 146 5.93 -8.03 -4.40
CA ASN A 146 6.63 -7.39 -3.27
C ASN A 146 8.10 -7.83 -3.29
N ILE A 147 8.98 -6.93 -3.71
CA ILE A 147 10.40 -7.17 -3.93
C ILE A 147 11.20 -6.50 -2.81
N PRO A 148 11.85 -7.27 -1.91
CA PRO A 148 12.58 -6.72 -0.78
C PRO A 148 13.93 -6.09 -1.15
N ASP A 149 14.55 -6.54 -2.24
CA ASP A 149 15.79 -5.98 -2.81
C ASP A 149 15.67 -5.90 -4.33
N ALA A 150 15.52 -4.68 -4.84
CA ALA A 150 15.36 -4.42 -6.26
C ALA A 150 16.64 -4.73 -7.05
N TYR A 151 17.83 -4.42 -6.52
CA TYR A 151 19.09 -4.61 -7.26
C TYR A 151 19.53 -6.07 -7.31
N ALA A 152 19.09 -6.89 -6.36
CA ALA A 152 19.28 -8.34 -6.36
C ALA A 152 18.30 -9.07 -7.31
N ASP A 153 17.17 -8.45 -7.67
CA ASP A 153 16.19 -9.06 -8.57
C ASP A 153 16.63 -8.91 -10.04
N PRO A 154 16.81 -10.02 -10.79
CA PRO A 154 17.29 -9.96 -12.18
C PRO A 154 16.30 -9.27 -13.13
N ARG A 155 15.04 -9.12 -12.73
CA ARG A 155 14.00 -8.50 -13.55
C ARG A 155 13.98 -6.97 -13.41
N PHE A 156 14.70 -6.41 -12.43
CA PHE A 156 14.68 -4.99 -12.15
C PHE A 156 15.31 -4.16 -13.28
N ASN A 157 14.61 -3.08 -13.66
CA ASN A 157 15.07 -2.17 -14.70
C ASN A 157 15.84 -0.98 -14.09
N ARG A 158 17.18 -1.09 -14.06
CA ARG A 158 18.06 -0.06 -13.51
C ARG A 158 18.11 1.25 -14.32
N GLU A 159 17.61 1.26 -15.55
CA GLU A 159 17.68 2.46 -16.40
C GLU A 159 16.85 3.64 -15.85
N VAL A 160 15.74 3.35 -15.17
CA VAL A 160 14.90 4.38 -14.55
C VAL A 160 15.63 5.07 -13.40
N ASP A 161 16.30 4.29 -12.55
CA ASP A 161 17.14 4.80 -11.47
C ASP A 161 18.30 5.64 -12.02
N LEU A 162 18.98 5.17 -13.07
CA LEU A 162 20.06 5.92 -13.74
C LEU A 162 19.58 7.25 -14.33
N TYR A 163 18.38 7.27 -14.90
CA TYR A 163 17.78 8.48 -15.49
C TYR A 163 17.35 9.49 -14.43
N THR A 164 16.79 9.01 -13.32
CA THR A 164 16.26 9.86 -12.24
C THR A 164 17.32 10.25 -11.21
N GLY A 165 18.45 9.55 -11.16
CA GLY A 165 19.45 9.68 -10.11
C GLY A 165 19.02 9.09 -8.76
N TYR A 166 17.92 8.34 -8.74
CA TYR A 166 17.40 7.68 -7.54
C TYR A 166 17.95 6.25 -7.41
N THR A 167 17.91 5.67 -6.20
CA THR A 167 18.31 4.28 -5.96
C THR A 167 17.20 3.55 -5.26
N THR A 168 16.51 2.69 -6.00
CA THR A 168 15.39 1.89 -5.53
C THR A 168 15.90 0.73 -4.69
N ARG A 169 15.47 0.66 -3.42
CA ARG A 169 15.87 -0.42 -2.49
C ARG A 169 14.90 -1.60 -2.53
N ASN A 170 13.61 -1.32 -2.35
CA ASN A 170 12.52 -2.30 -2.36
C ASN A 170 11.36 -1.75 -3.19
N ILE A 171 10.48 -2.65 -3.66
CA ILE A 171 9.37 -2.31 -4.56
C ILE A 171 8.14 -3.11 -4.15
N LEU A 172 7.02 -2.43 -3.93
CA LEU A 172 5.69 -3.04 -3.99
C LEU A 172 5.05 -2.55 -5.29
N CYS A 173 4.73 -3.45 -6.21
CA CYS A 173 4.13 -3.11 -7.49
C CYS A 173 2.78 -3.82 -7.66
N MET A 174 1.74 -3.05 -7.99
CA MET A 174 0.36 -3.52 -8.09
C MET A 174 -0.26 -3.13 -9.45
N PRO A 175 -1.07 -4.01 -10.06
CA PRO A 175 -1.76 -3.70 -11.31
C PRO A 175 -3.01 -2.84 -11.06
N ILE A 176 -3.27 -1.92 -11.97
CA ILE A 176 -4.51 -1.16 -12.06
C ILE A 176 -5.35 -1.80 -13.14
N VAL A 177 -6.44 -2.46 -12.75
CA VAL A 177 -7.27 -3.26 -13.63
C VAL A 177 -8.57 -2.51 -13.94
N SER A 178 -8.91 -2.43 -15.23
CA SER A 178 -10.19 -1.93 -15.69
C SER A 178 -10.81 -2.93 -16.67
N ARG A 179 -12.07 -3.32 -16.41
CA ARG A 179 -12.82 -4.28 -17.25
C ARG A 179 -12.05 -5.58 -17.56
N GLY A 180 -11.28 -6.07 -16.58
CA GLY A 180 -10.48 -7.29 -16.71
C GLY A 180 -9.16 -7.14 -17.47
N SER A 181 -8.77 -5.92 -17.87
CA SER A 181 -7.47 -5.62 -18.49
C SER A 181 -6.63 -4.72 -17.60
N VAL A 182 -5.32 -4.97 -17.54
CA VAL A 182 -4.39 -4.09 -16.82
C VAL A 182 -4.14 -2.83 -17.65
N ILE A 183 -4.54 -1.68 -17.12
CA ILE A 183 -4.41 -0.37 -17.78
C ILE A 183 -3.22 0.45 -17.25
N GLY A 184 -2.66 0.05 -16.11
CA GLY A 184 -1.53 0.71 -15.48
C GLY A 184 -0.95 -0.13 -14.35
N VAL A 185 0.16 0.32 -13.80
CA VAL A 185 0.83 -0.25 -12.64
C VAL A 185 1.31 0.87 -11.73
N VAL A 186 1.21 0.66 -10.42
CA VAL A 186 1.69 1.56 -9.36
C VAL A 186 2.68 0.84 -8.46
#